data_AF-A0A7Y4JMI1-F1
#
_entry.id   AF-A0A7Y4JMI1-F1
#
_cell.length_a   1.000
_cell.length_b   1.000
_cell.length_c   1.000
_cell.angle_alpha   90.00
_cell.angle_beta   90.00
_cell.angle_gamma   90.00
#
_symmetry.space_group_name_H-M   'P 1'
#
loop_
_entity.id
_entity.type
_entity.pdbx_description
1 polymer ?
#
loop_
_entity_poly.entity_id
_entity_poly.type
_entity_poly.pdbx_seq_one_letter_code
_entity_poly.pdbx_strand_id
1 'polypeptide(L)'
;MARQGVVRKVRRGGGTLPRSTAKRTRGRASTAALQEESEESRLATEAARAPGAAATTVDIRNLPACIREAILAAQDTDPGPSEPTDYHQLRGRLEAARATLSPLYREAVLVPYLRTLEQIGPQGFADALVRDPGREAEAGLLMDTAQAILQNGEGFQRIATDAFEEVVSDLYDGFLSAEDRRGVQPPDQGTLAPLVKWGHPDFGPYTWSVDTAFSILGLECGIVNLPPSQGRTGLLAWAALGHEVGGHDILHADTGLPEELSTVVYDRLQKQGLSAFADYLARRIDETAADVLGLLNMGPAAGIGLVGYFRAVDASFGGPGRLGNVGASSDPHPADIVRGYLAGSVVKRLRFSQAEAWAQLIFDEVDKDLSPAELRLGAQHVTPEQVRMSADMVADAIMTHRAKALEGQSLAWIQNWRNHDEQRVQQLRRRLATGVGSLTEELASGTYAAHVVAAGVVAGLAEGSDVRKIFDRMLRMLKQMHDRNPAWGPLFIRHRGDVVPRFHYPLSARKT
;
A
#
# COMPACT_ATOMS: atom_id res chain seq x y z
N MET A 1 13.79 10.86 8.94
CA MET A 1 14.84 10.94 7.91
C MET A 1 14.34 10.21 6.68
N ALA A 2 13.50 10.86 5.88
CA ALA A 2 12.91 10.30 4.66
C ALA A 2 12.94 11.36 3.55
N ARG A 3 13.11 10.90 2.31
CA ARG A 3 13.72 11.64 1.19
C ARG A 3 12.97 12.88 0.74
N GLN A 4 13.75 13.87 0.32
CA GLN A 4 13.31 14.97 -0.51
C GLN A 4 13.01 14.42 -1.91
N GLY A 5 11.73 14.37 -2.29
CA GLY A 5 11.36 14.27 -3.70
C GLY A 5 12.03 15.40 -4.48
N VAL A 6 12.81 15.07 -5.52
CA VAL A 6 13.42 16.06 -6.40
C VAL A 6 12.29 16.79 -7.14
N VAL A 7 11.85 17.92 -6.58
CA VAL A 7 10.87 18.81 -7.24
C VAL A 7 11.55 19.45 -8.45
N ARG A 8 11.36 18.84 -9.62
CA ARG A 8 11.76 19.43 -10.89
C ARG A 8 10.90 20.68 -11.12
N LYS A 9 11.52 21.86 -11.13
CA LYS A 9 10.88 23.13 -11.55
C LYS A 9 10.41 22.99 -13.02
N VAL A 10 9.12 22.74 -13.22
CA VAL A 10 8.49 22.78 -14.54
C VAL A 10 8.42 24.24 -15.00
N ARG A 11 9.25 24.57 -15.99
CA ARG A 11 9.24 25.86 -16.68
C ARG A 11 7.94 25.93 -17.50
N ARG A 12 7.06 26.88 -17.20
CA ARG A 12 5.84 27.16 -17.99
C ARG A 12 6.23 27.61 -19.41
N GLY A 13 6.31 26.66 -20.33
CA GLY A 13 6.38 26.91 -21.77
C GLY A 13 4.96 26.96 -22.34
N GLY A 14 4.51 28.14 -22.75
CA GLY A 14 3.26 28.32 -23.47
C GLY A 14 3.37 27.70 -24.86
N GLY A 15 2.81 26.51 -25.04
CA GLY A 15 2.64 25.85 -26.33
C GLY A 15 1.17 25.49 -26.51
N THR A 16 0.50 26.14 -27.46
CA THR A 16 -0.85 25.77 -27.92
C THR A 16 -0.82 24.39 -28.57
N LEU A 17 -1.44 23.40 -27.93
CA LEU A 17 -1.68 22.08 -28.51
C LEU A 17 -2.94 22.06 -29.40
N PRO A 18 -2.95 21.25 -30.48
CA PRO A 18 -4.06 21.19 -31.42
C PRO A 18 -5.27 20.43 -30.84
N ARG A 19 -6.47 20.91 -31.16
CA ARG A 19 -7.75 20.31 -30.79
C ARG A 19 -7.92 18.93 -31.47
N SER A 20 -7.77 17.86 -30.70
CA SER A 20 -8.20 16.51 -31.08
C SER A 20 -9.70 16.35 -30.79
N THR A 21 -10.46 15.96 -31.82
CA THR A 21 -11.90 15.68 -31.74
C THR A 21 -12.13 14.19 -31.46
N ALA A 22 -11.94 13.78 -30.20
CA ALA A 22 -12.33 12.44 -29.76
C ALA A 22 -13.84 12.41 -29.44
N LYS A 23 -14.58 11.61 -30.21
CA LYS A 23 -16.02 11.40 -30.08
C LYS A 23 -16.29 10.55 -28.83
N ARG A 24 -16.78 11.18 -27.76
CA ARG A 24 -17.17 10.54 -26.49
C ARG A 24 -18.36 9.59 -26.70
N THR A 25 -18.12 8.28 -26.61
CA THR A 25 -19.18 7.29 -26.33
C THR A 25 -19.35 7.19 -24.82
N ARG A 26 -20.48 7.71 -24.29
CA ARG A 26 -20.87 7.48 -22.90
C ARG A 26 -21.31 6.02 -22.75
N GLY A 27 -20.48 5.18 -22.16
CA GLY A 27 -20.91 3.87 -21.67
C GLY A 27 -21.94 4.07 -20.55
N ARG A 28 -23.15 3.55 -20.71
CA ARG A 28 -24.10 3.40 -19.60
C ARG A 28 -23.63 2.23 -18.75
N ALA A 29 -23.49 2.43 -17.44
CA ALA A 29 -23.32 1.33 -16.49
C ALA A 29 -24.43 0.29 -16.70
N SER A 30 -24.09 -1.00 -16.64
CA SER A 30 -25.06 -2.07 -16.85
C SER A 30 -26.08 -2.07 -15.70
N THR A 31 -27.34 -2.34 -16.02
CA THR A 31 -28.45 -2.36 -15.05
C THR A 31 -28.22 -3.36 -13.91
N ALA A 32 -27.42 -4.40 -14.14
CA ALA A 32 -27.08 -5.43 -13.16
C ALA A 32 -26.13 -4.91 -12.06
N ALA A 33 -25.11 -4.12 -12.41
CA ALA A 33 -24.19 -3.54 -11.43
C ALA A 33 -24.91 -2.56 -10.48
N LEU A 34 -25.90 -1.82 -11.00
CA LEU A 34 -26.74 -0.93 -10.19
C LEU A 34 -27.70 -1.69 -9.25
N GLN A 35 -28.09 -2.92 -9.61
CA GLN A 35 -28.98 -3.76 -8.80
C GLN A 35 -28.24 -4.43 -7.64
N GLU A 36 -27.05 -4.99 -7.88
CA GLU A 36 -26.21 -5.58 -6.83
C GLU A 36 -25.84 -4.55 -5.75
N GLU A 37 -25.47 -3.32 -6.16
CA GLU A 37 -25.12 -2.26 -5.20
C GLU A 37 -26.33 -1.78 -4.37
N SER A 38 -27.50 -1.70 -5.01
CA SER A 38 -28.77 -1.41 -4.34
C SER A 38 -29.11 -2.47 -3.29
N GLU A 39 -28.88 -3.74 -3.60
CA GLU A 39 -29.19 -4.85 -2.71
C GLU A 39 -28.20 -4.96 -1.55
N GLU A 40 -26.89 -4.84 -1.80
CA GLU A 40 -25.87 -4.79 -0.73
C GLU A 40 -26.04 -3.57 0.18
N SER A 41 -26.30 -2.38 -0.38
CA SER A 41 -26.54 -1.17 0.41
C SER A 41 -27.79 -1.31 1.29
N ARG A 42 -28.85 -1.93 0.76
CA ARG A 42 -30.07 -2.22 1.52
C ARG A 42 -29.81 -3.22 2.63
N LEU A 43 -29.09 -4.32 2.36
CA LEU A 43 -28.73 -5.33 3.35
C LEU A 43 -27.81 -4.78 4.45
N ALA A 44 -26.85 -3.93 4.10
CA ALA A 44 -26.00 -3.24 5.08
C ALA A 44 -26.82 -2.31 5.98
N THR A 45 -27.77 -1.57 5.40
CA THR A 45 -28.68 -0.69 6.14
C THR A 45 -29.65 -1.48 7.03
N GLU A 46 -30.14 -2.63 6.58
CA GLU A 46 -31.01 -3.52 7.35
C GLU A 46 -30.25 -4.22 8.49
N ALA A 47 -29.02 -4.68 8.25
CA ALA A 47 -28.15 -5.26 9.27
C ALA A 47 -27.76 -4.25 10.36
N ALA A 48 -27.50 -2.99 9.98
CA ALA A 48 -27.27 -1.90 10.94
C ALA A 48 -28.52 -1.55 11.78
N ARG A 49 -29.72 -1.91 11.31
CA ARG A 49 -30.99 -1.66 12.01
C ARG A 49 -31.49 -2.84 12.83
N ALA A 50 -30.86 -4.01 12.76
CA ALA A 50 -31.28 -5.18 13.53
C ALA A 50 -31.03 -4.96 15.04
N PRO A 51 -32.08 -4.84 15.87
CA PRO A 51 -31.92 -4.62 17.30
C PRO A 51 -31.54 -5.94 17.97
N GLY A 52 -30.30 -6.07 18.44
CA GLY A 52 -29.88 -7.19 19.30
C GLY A 52 -28.53 -7.82 19.02
N ALA A 53 -27.83 -7.48 17.92
CA ALA A 53 -26.42 -7.84 17.78
C ALA A 53 -25.60 -6.85 18.62
N ALA A 54 -25.36 -7.19 19.89
CA ALA A 54 -24.38 -6.46 20.70
C ALA A 54 -23.07 -6.41 19.89
N ALA A 55 -22.63 -5.21 19.52
CA ALA A 55 -21.37 -5.03 18.83
C ALA A 55 -20.28 -5.69 19.68
N THR A 56 -19.72 -6.80 19.20
CA THR A 56 -18.57 -7.42 19.84
C THR A 56 -17.49 -6.37 19.88
N THR A 57 -17.21 -5.85 21.09
CA THR A 57 -16.17 -4.86 21.30
C THR A 57 -14.85 -5.44 20.83
N VAL A 58 -14.19 -4.74 19.92
CA VAL A 58 -12.87 -5.12 19.41
C VAL A 58 -11.89 -5.09 20.59
N ASP A 59 -11.16 -6.18 20.79
CA ASP A 59 -10.17 -6.29 21.86
C ASP A 59 -8.80 -5.86 21.35
N ILE A 60 -8.29 -4.74 21.89
CA ILE A 60 -6.95 -4.20 21.60
C ILE A 60 -6.04 -4.15 22.83
N ARG A 61 -6.38 -4.89 23.90
CA ARG A 61 -5.63 -4.85 25.16
C ARG A 61 -4.18 -5.31 25.01
N ASN A 62 -3.85 -6.03 23.93
CA ASN A 62 -2.49 -6.46 23.63
C ASN A 62 -1.76 -5.57 22.59
N LEU A 63 -2.32 -4.41 22.22
CA LEU A 63 -1.65 -3.42 21.38
C LEU A 63 -0.23 -3.07 21.88
N PRO A 64 0.03 -2.87 23.20
CA PRO A 64 1.38 -2.63 23.68
C PRO A 64 2.40 -3.74 23.35
N ALA A 65 1.96 -5.01 23.26
CA ALA A 65 2.83 -6.11 22.87
C ALA A 65 3.17 -6.06 21.37
N CYS A 66 2.19 -5.72 20.53
CA CYS A 66 2.40 -5.51 19.10
C CYS A 66 3.35 -4.34 18.83
N ILE A 67 3.20 -3.22 19.57
CA ILE A 67 4.11 -2.08 19.50
C ILE A 67 5.53 -2.49 19.89
N ARG A 68 5.70 -3.25 20.99
CA ARG A 68 7.03 -3.75 21.39
C ARG A 68 7.69 -4.62 20.33
N GLU A 69 6.93 -5.48 19.66
CA GLU A 69 7.47 -6.30 18.56
C GLU A 69 7.93 -5.42 17.38
N ALA A 70 7.15 -4.41 17.03
CA ALA A 70 7.51 -3.44 15.98
C ALA A 70 8.75 -2.60 16.37
N ILE A 71 8.93 -2.25 17.65
CA ILE A 71 10.15 -1.58 18.14
C ILE A 71 11.37 -2.48 17.93
N LEU A 72 11.27 -3.76 18.29
CA LEU A 72 12.36 -4.73 18.09
C LEU A 72 12.72 -4.88 16.61
N ALA A 73 11.71 -4.87 15.72
CA ALA A 73 11.95 -4.89 14.28
C ALA A 73 12.68 -3.62 13.80
N ALA A 74 12.23 -2.45 14.23
CA ALA A 74 12.78 -1.16 13.78
C ALA A 74 14.20 -0.88 14.33
N GLN A 75 14.58 -1.47 15.46
CA GLN A 75 15.92 -1.35 16.04
C GLN A 75 16.94 -2.35 15.48
N ASP A 76 16.48 -3.34 14.71
CA ASP A 76 17.35 -4.32 14.06
C ASP A 76 18.00 -3.69 12.83
N THR A 77 19.33 -3.59 12.87
CA THR A 77 20.15 -2.95 11.84
C THR A 77 20.71 -3.92 10.80
N ASP A 78 20.20 -5.16 10.73
CA ASP A 78 20.57 -6.11 9.69
C ASP A 78 20.34 -5.51 8.29
N PRO A 79 21.42 -5.27 7.51
CA PRO A 79 21.30 -4.66 6.20
C PRO A 79 20.72 -5.62 5.15
N GLY A 80 20.65 -6.91 5.46
CA GLY A 80 20.33 -7.97 4.51
C GLY A 80 21.55 -8.42 3.69
N PRO A 81 21.34 -9.07 2.54
CA PRO A 81 22.43 -9.51 1.67
C PRO A 81 23.26 -8.33 1.15
N SER A 82 24.58 -8.51 1.04
CA SER A 82 25.46 -7.46 0.55
C SER A 82 25.15 -7.06 -0.91
N GLU A 83 25.24 -5.76 -1.20
CA GLU A 83 25.13 -5.25 -2.56
C GLU A 83 26.28 -5.79 -3.44
N PRO A 84 25.99 -6.35 -4.62
CA PRO A 84 27.00 -6.71 -5.60
C PRO A 84 27.53 -5.47 -6.34
N THR A 85 28.56 -4.84 -5.80
CA THR A 85 29.19 -3.64 -6.38
C THR A 85 30.19 -3.94 -7.49
N ASP A 86 30.49 -5.21 -7.77
CA ASP A 86 31.23 -5.64 -8.95
C ASP A 86 30.28 -5.97 -10.11
N TYR A 87 30.49 -5.31 -11.25
CA TYR A 87 29.62 -5.44 -12.43
C TYR A 87 29.53 -6.87 -12.96
N HIS A 88 30.66 -7.58 -13.06
CA HIS A 88 30.69 -8.92 -13.64
C HIS A 88 30.07 -9.96 -12.70
N GLN A 89 30.33 -9.82 -11.40
CA GLN A 89 29.70 -10.62 -10.36
C GLN A 89 28.19 -10.41 -10.36
N LEU A 90 27.72 -9.16 -10.37
CA LEU A 90 26.29 -8.83 -10.46
C LEU A 90 25.66 -9.52 -11.66
N ARG A 91 26.22 -9.32 -12.86
CA ARG A 91 25.67 -9.92 -14.09
C ARG A 91 25.62 -11.44 -14.04
N GLY A 92 26.68 -12.09 -13.56
CA GLY A 92 26.71 -13.55 -13.42
C GLY A 92 25.61 -14.07 -12.49
N ARG A 93 25.39 -13.39 -11.36
CA ARG A 93 24.34 -13.74 -10.39
C ARG A 93 22.93 -13.52 -10.96
N LEU A 94 22.70 -12.42 -11.67
CA LEU A 94 21.41 -12.14 -12.32
C LEU A 94 21.05 -13.19 -13.37
N GLU A 95 22.02 -13.61 -14.19
CA GLU A 95 21.80 -14.67 -15.17
C GLU A 95 21.49 -16.02 -14.50
N ALA A 96 22.15 -16.33 -13.37
CA ALA A 96 21.83 -17.53 -12.59
C ALA A 96 20.42 -17.48 -11.99
N ALA A 97 19.95 -16.30 -11.57
CA ALA A 97 18.59 -16.08 -11.05
C ALA A 97 17.50 -16.09 -12.14
N ARG A 98 17.87 -16.04 -13.44
CA ARG A 98 16.90 -15.96 -14.55
C ARG A 98 15.81 -17.03 -14.49
N ALA A 99 16.14 -18.25 -14.11
CA ALA A 99 15.19 -19.36 -14.13
C ALA A 99 14.23 -19.39 -12.92
N THR A 100 14.46 -18.57 -11.89
CA THR A 100 13.61 -18.54 -10.69
C THR A 100 12.45 -17.58 -10.81
N LEU A 101 12.60 -16.54 -11.64
CA LEU A 101 11.53 -15.58 -11.92
C LEU A 101 10.48 -16.17 -12.87
N SER A 102 9.22 -15.80 -12.65
CA SER A 102 8.14 -16.13 -13.59
C SER A 102 8.42 -15.50 -14.96
N PRO A 103 7.95 -16.10 -16.07
CA PRO A 103 8.04 -15.51 -17.41
C PRO A 103 7.62 -14.04 -17.48
N LEU A 104 6.60 -13.63 -16.72
CA LEU A 104 6.15 -12.24 -16.67
C LEU A 104 7.25 -11.31 -16.14
N TYR A 105 7.81 -11.60 -14.96
CA TYR A 105 8.86 -10.78 -14.35
C TYR A 105 10.20 -10.85 -15.10
N ARG A 106 10.47 -11.96 -15.81
CA ARG A 106 11.65 -12.02 -16.69
C ARG A 106 11.57 -10.99 -17.81
N GLU A 107 10.43 -10.88 -18.47
CA GLU A 107 10.24 -9.93 -19.58
C GLU A 107 10.07 -8.49 -19.10
N ALA A 108 9.36 -8.29 -17.98
CA ALA A 108 9.02 -6.96 -17.47
C ALA A 108 10.15 -6.30 -16.65
N VAL A 109 11.03 -7.10 -16.04
CA VAL A 109 12.06 -6.60 -15.12
C VAL A 109 13.46 -7.04 -15.53
N LEU A 110 13.73 -8.34 -15.53
CA LEU A 110 15.10 -8.84 -15.71
C LEU A 110 15.69 -8.46 -17.07
N VAL A 111 14.94 -8.64 -18.15
CA VAL A 111 15.41 -8.34 -19.52
C VAL A 111 15.68 -6.85 -19.72
N PRO A 112 14.76 -5.91 -19.39
CA PRO A 112 15.05 -4.48 -19.40
C PRO A 112 16.24 -4.10 -18.53
N TYR A 113 16.33 -4.65 -17.33
CA TYR A 113 17.42 -4.38 -16.39
C TYR A 113 18.80 -4.80 -16.95
N LEU A 114 18.91 -6.02 -17.49
CA LEU A 114 20.14 -6.50 -18.11
C LEU A 114 20.54 -5.67 -19.34
N ARG A 115 19.56 -5.24 -20.14
CA ARG A 115 19.82 -4.34 -21.28
C ARG A 115 20.38 -3.00 -20.80
N THR A 116 19.86 -2.44 -19.72
CA THR A 116 20.38 -1.20 -19.13
C THR A 116 21.81 -1.39 -18.62
N LEU A 117 22.10 -2.49 -17.92
CA LEU A 117 23.47 -2.84 -17.51
C LEU A 117 24.44 -3.01 -18.69
N GLU A 118 23.98 -3.58 -19.81
CA GLU A 118 24.75 -3.68 -21.05
C GLU A 118 25.06 -2.32 -21.67
N GLN A 119 24.08 -1.42 -21.68
CA GLN A 119 24.22 -0.10 -22.27
C GLN A 119 25.19 0.80 -21.49
N ILE A 120 25.14 0.77 -20.15
CA ILE A 120 26.05 1.58 -19.32
C ILE A 120 27.44 0.96 -19.19
N GLY A 121 27.55 -0.37 -19.30
CA GLY A 121 28.79 -1.12 -19.13
C GLY A 121 29.41 -1.00 -17.72
N PRO A 122 30.58 -1.62 -17.49
CA PRO A 122 31.25 -1.62 -16.19
C PRO A 122 31.58 -0.21 -15.67
N GLN A 123 32.04 0.69 -16.56
CA GLN A 123 32.40 2.05 -16.16
C GLN A 123 31.16 2.86 -15.79
N GLY A 124 30.10 2.83 -16.60
CA GLY A 124 28.87 3.56 -16.30
C GLY A 124 28.19 3.06 -15.03
N PHE A 125 28.27 1.75 -14.76
CA PHE A 125 27.83 1.16 -13.50
C PHE A 125 28.60 1.75 -12.30
N ALA A 126 29.94 1.74 -12.36
CA ALA A 126 30.77 2.31 -11.30
C ALA A 126 30.52 3.81 -11.11
N ASP A 127 30.38 4.57 -12.21
CA ASP A 127 30.10 6.00 -12.18
C ASP A 127 28.74 6.28 -11.53
N ALA A 128 27.71 5.47 -11.79
CA ALA A 128 26.41 5.59 -11.13
C ALA A 128 26.54 5.45 -9.61
N LEU A 129 27.25 4.41 -9.15
CA LEU A 129 27.46 4.17 -7.70
C LEU A 129 28.25 5.30 -7.02
N VAL A 130 29.19 5.94 -7.73
CA VAL A 130 29.99 7.06 -7.23
C VAL A 130 29.17 8.36 -7.19
N ARG A 131 28.32 8.61 -8.19
CA ARG A 131 27.48 9.82 -8.25
C ARG A 131 26.34 9.81 -7.24
N ASP A 132 25.86 8.63 -6.86
CA ASP A 132 24.80 8.43 -5.88
C ASP A 132 25.25 7.49 -4.75
N PRO A 133 26.17 7.94 -3.87
CA PRO A 133 26.71 7.12 -2.79
C PRO A 133 25.68 6.83 -1.69
N GLY A 134 24.65 7.68 -1.56
CA GLY A 134 23.55 7.50 -0.60
C GLY A 134 22.46 6.55 -1.09
N ARG A 135 22.55 6.05 -2.33
CA ARG A 135 21.54 5.18 -2.95
C ARG A 135 20.16 5.84 -2.99
N GLU A 136 20.11 7.16 -3.19
CA GLU A 136 18.89 7.94 -3.12
C GLU A 136 18.22 8.22 -4.46
N ALA A 137 18.87 7.87 -5.56
CA ALA A 137 18.42 8.12 -6.92
C ALA A 137 18.71 6.91 -7.83
N GLU A 138 19.38 7.15 -8.97
CA GLU A 138 19.66 6.15 -10.00
C GLU A 138 20.38 4.91 -9.46
N ALA A 139 21.42 5.08 -8.63
CA ALA A 139 22.14 3.93 -8.07
C ALA A 139 21.31 3.16 -7.05
N GLY A 140 20.46 3.87 -6.28
CA GLY A 140 19.50 3.24 -5.38
C GLY A 140 18.54 2.31 -6.10
N LEU A 141 17.86 2.81 -7.14
CA LEU A 141 16.95 1.99 -7.94
C LEU A 141 17.69 0.85 -8.65
N LEU A 142 18.89 1.10 -9.17
CA LEU A 142 19.74 0.08 -9.79
C LEU A 142 20.04 -1.07 -8.83
N MET A 143 20.41 -0.77 -7.58
CA MET A 143 20.74 -1.77 -6.56
C MET A 143 19.52 -2.46 -5.98
N ASP A 144 18.44 -1.73 -5.75
CA ASP A 144 17.18 -2.31 -5.26
C ASP A 144 16.57 -3.26 -6.27
N THR A 145 16.64 -2.94 -7.56
CA THR A 145 16.22 -3.85 -8.65
C THR A 145 17.08 -5.12 -8.68
N ALA A 146 18.40 -4.99 -8.57
CA ALA A 146 19.28 -6.15 -8.49
C ALA A 146 18.93 -7.03 -7.28
N GLN A 147 18.77 -6.42 -6.11
CA GLN A 147 18.47 -7.13 -4.88
C GLN A 147 17.12 -7.83 -4.91
N ALA A 148 16.08 -7.23 -5.48
CA ALA A 148 14.79 -7.88 -5.66
C ALA A 148 14.91 -9.18 -6.48
N ILE A 149 15.65 -9.14 -7.59
CA ILE A 149 15.90 -10.31 -8.44
C ILE A 149 16.75 -11.36 -7.69
N LEU A 150 17.84 -10.93 -7.07
CA LEU A 150 18.80 -11.84 -6.44
C LEU A 150 18.25 -12.48 -5.17
N GLN A 151 17.51 -11.75 -4.34
CA GLN A 151 16.92 -12.30 -3.12
C GLN A 151 15.88 -13.37 -3.44
N ASN A 152 15.08 -13.17 -4.49
CA ASN A 152 14.19 -14.19 -5.01
C ASN A 152 14.99 -15.41 -5.52
N GLY A 153 16.00 -15.19 -6.37
CA GLY A 153 16.76 -16.27 -7.00
C GLY A 153 17.68 -17.06 -6.06
N GLU A 154 18.20 -16.43 -5.02
CA GLU A 154 19.11 -17.03 -4.05
C GLU A 154 18.39 -17.53 -2.79
N GLY A 155 17.07 -17.29 -2.70
CA GLY A 155 16.22 -17.79 -1.62
C GLY A 155 16.44 -17.10 -0.27
N PHE A 156 16.83 -15.82 -0.27
CA PHE A 156 16.96 -15.04 0.96
C PHE A 156 15.59 -14.93 1.65
N GLN A 157 15.51 -15.33 2.92
CA GLN A 157 14.28 -15.38 3.72
C GLN A 157 13.05 -15.95 2.99
N ARG A 158 13.24 -17.01 2.19
CA ARG A 158 12.24 -17.54 1.23
C ARG A 158 10.78 -17.54 1.71
N ILE A 159 10.50 -17.99 2.93
CA ILE A 159 9.11 -18.00 3.44
C ILE A 159 8.54 -16.59 3.56
N ALA A 160 9.31 -15.66 4.12
CA ALA A 160 8.89 -14.27 4.29
C ALA A 160 8.86 -13.55 2.94
N THR A 161 9.84 -13.78 2.06
CA THR A 161 9.87 -13.16 0.71
C THR A 161 8.65 -13.54 -0.11
N ASP A 162 8.32 -14.83 -0.20
CA ASP A 162 7.13 -15.29 -0.93
C ASP A 162 5.83 -14.77 -0.27
N ALA A 163 5.78 -14.73 1.07
CA ALA A 163 4.64 -14.17 1.79
C ALA A 163 4.48 -12.66 1.54
N PHE A 164 5.58 -11.93 1.47
CA PHE A 164 5.59 -10.50 1.20
C PHE A 164 5.15 -10.23 -0.24
N GLU A 165 5.72 -10.96 -1.20
CA GLU A 165 5.34 -10.90 -2.61
C GLU A 165 3.86 -11.19 -2.84
N GLU A 166 3.29 -12.15 -2.10
CA GLU A 166 1.84 -12.42 -2.13
C GLU A 166 1.00 -11.26 -1.63
N VAL A 167 1.41 -10.61 -0.53
CA VAL A 167 0.69 -9.43 0.00
C VAL A 167 0.77 -8.26 -0.98
N VAL A 168 1.96 -8.00 -1.54
CA VAL A 168 2.14 -6.95 -2.56
C VAL A 168 1.30 -7.25 -3.80
N SER A 169 1.31 -8.49 -4.28
CA SER A 169 0.50 -8.92 -5.43
C SER A 169 -0.99 -8.69 -5.19
N ASP A 170 -1.51 -9.09 -4.03
CA ASP A 170 -2.92 -8.99 -3.65
C ASP A 170 -3.38 -7.54 -3.47
N LEU A 171 -2.59 -6.70 -2.79
CA LEU A 171 -2.90 -5.28 -2.61
C LEU A 171 -2.98 -4.54 -3.95
N TYR A 172 -2.12 -4.93 -4.89
CA TYR A 172 -2.07 -4.37 -6.24
C TYR A 172 -3.25 -4.86 -7.10
N ASP A 173 -3.55 -6.16 -7.03
CA ASP A 173 -4.72 -6.81 -7.67
C ASP A 173 -6.01 -6.07 -7.30
N GLY A 174 -6.22 -5.81 -5.99
CA GLY A 174 -7.43 -5.18 -5.45
C GLY A 174 -7.82 -3.81 -6.02
N PHE A 175 -6.93 -3.13 -6.75
CA PHE A 175 -7.25 -1.90 -7.48
C PHE A 175 -7.06 -1.98 -8.99
N LEU A 176 -6.23 -2.91 -9.48
CA LEU A 176 -5.75 -2.92 -10.86
C LEU A 176 -6.30 -4.07 -11.71
N SER A 177 -6.90 -5.07 -11.07
CA SER A 177 -7.48 -6.23 -11.72
C SER A 177 -8.68 -5.91 -12.59
N ALA A 178 -8.97 -6.80 -13.55
CA ALA A 178 -10.24 -6.76 -14.28
C ALA A 178 -11.46 -7.00 -13.37
N GLU A 179 -11.30 -7.73 -12.26
CA GLU A 179 -12.38 -8.00 -11.31
C GLU A 179 -12.85 -6.72 -10.60
N ASP A 180 -11.92 -5.88 -10.16
CA ASP A 180 -12.17 -4.68 -9.36
C ASP A 180 -12.40 -3.44 -10.24
N ARG A 181 -11.71 -3.33 -11.39
CA ARG A 181 -11.84 -2.20 -12.33
C ARG A 181 -13.03 -2.32 -13.29
N ARG A 182 -14.15 -2.91 -12.86
CA ARG A 182 -15.34 -3.03 -13.71
C ARG A 182 -15.84 -1.65 -14.15
N GLY A 183 -15.75 -1.39 -15.46
CA GLY A 183 -16.14 -0.11 -16.05
C GLY A 183 -15.09 0.99 -15.97
N VAL A 184 -13.86 0.65 -15.59
CA VAL A 184 -12.67 1.51 -15.65
C VAL A 184 -11.69 0.89 -16.65
N GLN A 185 -10.95 1.71 -17.39
CA GLN A 185 -9.90 1.20 -18.27
C GLN A 185 -8.76 0.54 -17.46
N PRO A 186 -7.96 -0.37 -18.05
CA PRO A 186 -6.73 -0.84 -17.45
C PRO A 186 -5.82 0.34 -17.09
N PRO A 187 -4.92 0.20 -16.10
CA PRO A 187 -4.02 1.28 -15.73
C PRO A 187 -3.11 1.66 -16.91
N ASP A 188 -2.67 2.92 -16.93
CA ASP A 188 -1.76 3.45 -17.96
C ASP A 188 -0.35 2.85 -17.85
N GLN A 189 0.07 2.52 -16.63
CA GLN A 189 1.36 1.94 -16.27
C GLN A 189 1.17 0.80 -15.24
N GLY A 190 2.22 0.02 -14.97
CA GLY A 190 2.16 -0.94 -13.86
C GLY A 190 1.13 -2.06 -14.06
N THR A 191 1.30 -2.84 -15.13
CA THR A 191 0.41 -3.99 -15.37
C THR A 191 0.84 -5.26 -14.62
N LEU A 192 1.85 -5.17 -13.77
CA LEU A 192 2.37 -6.25 -12.93
C LEU A 192 2.61 -5.69 -11.54
N ALA A 193 2.32 -6.50 -10.51
CA ALA A 193 2.61 -6.12 -9.14
C ALA A 193 4.11 -5.88 -8.92
N PRO A 194 4.50 -4.91 -8.08
CA PRO A 194 5.90 -4.64 -7.77
C PRO A 194 6.64 -5.88 -7.26
N LEU A 195 7.93 -6.02 -7.58
CA LEU A 195 8.77 -7.04 -6.94
C LEU A 195 9.18 -6.59 -5.54
N VAL A 196 9.31 -7.55 -4.63
CA VAL A 196 9.73 -7.26 -3.26
C VAL A 196 11.22 -7.47 -3.01
N LYS A 197 11.77 -6.71 -2.06
CA LYS A 197 13.09 -6.98 -1.50
C LYS A 197 13.18 -6.62 -0.02
N TRP A 198 14.23 -7.13 0.62
CA TRP A 198 14.60 -6.81 1.99
C TRP A 198 15.89 -5.98 2.01
N GLY A 199 15.94 -4.90 2.77
CA GLY A 199 17.17 -4.15 2.98
C GLY A 199 16.93 -2.75 3.52
N HIS A 200 18.00 -1.95 3.54
CA HIS A 200 17.97 -0.53 3.94
C HIS A 200 17.18 -0.28 5.25
N PRO A 201 17.58 -0.91 6.38
CA PRO A 201 16.85 -0.80 7.64
C PRO A 201 16.68 0.65 8.12
N ASP A 202 17.60 1.54 7.75
CA ASP A 202 17.57 2.95 8.10
C ASP A 202 16.45 3.77 7.43
N PHE A 203 15.83 3.24 6.36
CA PHE A 203 14.82 3.95 5.57
C PHE A 203 13.38 3.53 5.89
N GLY A 204 13.20 2.43 6.64
CA GLY A 204 11.87 1.84 6.82
C GLY A 204 11.29 1.25 5.52
N PRO A 205 9.98 0.97 5.50
CA PRO A 205 9.24 0.64 4.27
C PRO A 205 9.32 1.77 3.25
N TYR A 206 9.47 1.42 1.98
CA TYR A 206 9.33 2.37 0.87
C TYR A 206 9.08 1.62 -0.45
N THR A 207 8.60 2.34 -1.47
CA THR A 207 8.51 1.83 -2.84
C THR A 207 9.25 2.72 -3.84
N TRP A 208 9.80 2.09 -4.88
CA TRP A 208 10.07 2.72 -6.15
C TRP A 208 8.88 2.49 -7.06
N SER A 209 8.06 3.53 -7.23
CA SER A 209 6.86 3.48 -8.07
C SER A 209 7.17 3.09 -9.51
N VAL A 210 6.18 2.50 -10.19
CA VAL A 210 6.35 2.03 -11.58
C VAL A 210 6.79 3.12 -12.55
N ASP A 211 6.34 4.36 -12.41
CA ASP A 211 6.74 5.47 -13.28
C ASP A 211 8.22 5.84 -13.10
N THR A 212 8.70 5.80 -11.85
CA THR A 212 10.12 5.98 -11.52
C THR A 212 10.96 4.83 -12.09
N ALA A 213 10.52 3.59 -11.86
CA ALA A 213 11.19 2.39 -12.36
C ALA A 213 11.26 2.35 -13.90
N PHE A 214 10.16 2.71 -14.56
CA PHE A 214 10.08 2.80 -16.01
C PHE A 214 10.96 3.91 -16.58
N SER A 215 10.93 5.11 -16.00
CA SER A 215 11.66 6.27 -16.53
C SER A 215 13.18 6.14 -16.45
N ILE A 216 13.70 5.40 -15.46
CA ILE A 216 15.15 5.24 -15.24
C ILE A 216 15.66 3.94 -15.87
N LEU A 217 14.97 2.81 -15.65
CA LEU A 217 15.45 1.48 -16.02
C LEU A 217 14.59 0.78 -17.09
N GLY A 218 13.45 1.35 -17.47
CA GLY A 218 12.52 0.75 -18.42
C GLY A 218 11.76 -0.47 -17.89
N LEU A 219 11.60 -0.58 -16.56
CA LEU A 219 10.87 -1.68 -15.92
C LEU A 219 9.35 -1.46 -16.04
N GLU A 220 8.57 -2.53 -16.14
CA GLU A 220 7.10 -2.45 -16.23
C GLU A 220 6.38 -2.67 -14.87
N CYS A 221 7.12 -2.73 -13.76
CA CYS A 221 6.60 -2.76 -12.38
C CYS A 221 7.51 -1.97 -11.43
N GLY A 222 6.97 -1.62 -10.26
CA GLY A 222 7.74 -1.01 -9.16
C GLY A 222 8.61 -2.00 -8.39
N ILE A 223 9.29 -1.50 -7.35
CA ILE A 223 10.08 -2.30 -6.39
C ILE A 223 9.72 -1.85 -4.97
N VAL A 224 9.29 -2.79 -4.11
CA VAL A 224 8.89 -2.48 -2.73
C VAL A 224 9.92 -3.05 -1.76
N ASN A 225 10.35 -2.24 -0.81
CA ASN A 225 11.32 -2.61 0.22
C ASN A 225 10.68 -2.69 1.61
N LEU A 226 11.12 -3.69 2.39
CA LEU A 226 11.04 -3.63 3.85
C LEU A 226 12.42 -3.89 4.48
N PRO A 227 12.66 -3.36 5.70
CA PRO A 227 13.78 -3.79 6.52
C PRO A 227 13.80 -5.32 6.72
N PRO A 228 14.95 -6.01 6.66
CA PRO A 228 15.03 -7.47 6.76
C PRO A 228 14.45 -8.06 8.05
N SER A 229 14.46 -7.28 9.12
CA SER A 229 13.87 -7.64 10.41
C SER A 229 12.35 -7.83 10.31
N GLN A 230 11.68 -7.14 9.39
CA GLN A 230 10.23 -7.22 9.18
C GLN A 230 9.80 -8.54 8.54
N GLY A 231 10.72 -9.28 7.92
CA GLY A 231 10.49 -10.66 7.49
C GLY A 231 10.55 -11.66 8.65
N ARG A 232 11.11 -11.24 9.78
CA ARG A 232 11.22 -12.05 10.99
C ARG A 232 10.17 -11.67 12.00
N THR A 233 9.89 -10.39 12.24
CA THR A 233 9.06 -9.91 13.34
C THR A 233 8.42 -8.56 12.98
N GLY A 234 7.51 -8.04 13.78
CA GLY A 234 6.95 -6.69 13.58
C GLY A 234 5.65 -6.73 12.80
N LEU A 235 4.65 -7.41 13.36
CA LEU A 235 3.32 -7.60 12.78
C LEU A 235 2.67 -6.31 12.27
N LEU A 236 2.87 -5.19 12.98
CA LEU A 236 2.24 -3.91 12.62
C LEU A 236 2.83 -3.28 11.35
N ALA A 237 4.08 -3.61 10.98
CA ALA A 237 4.68 -3.11 9.75
C ALA A 237 3.99 -3.72 8.51
N TRP A 238 3.49 -4.96 8.61
CA TRP A 238 2.72 -5.59 7.54
C TRP A 238 1.35 -4.95 7.33
N ALA A 239 0.77 -4.36 8.38
CA ALA A 239 -0.45 -3.57 8.26
C ALA A 239 -0.21 -2.22 7.54
N ALA A 240 1.02 -1.72 7.56
CA ALA A 240 1.43 -0.51 6.88
C ALA A 240 1.75 -0.75 5.39
N LEU A 241 1.87 -2.00 4.92
CA LEU A 241 2.13 -2.31 3.50
C LEU A 241 1.05 -1.79 2.54
N GLY A 242 -0.19 -1.64 3.04
CA GLY A 242 -1.26 -0.99 2.28
C GLY A 242 -0.93 0.45 1.89
N HIS A 243 -0.10 1.15 2.66
CA HIS A 243 0.38 2.49 2.32
C HIS A 243 1.40 2.44 1.18
N GLU A 244 2.39 1.55 1.24
CA GLU A 244 3.44 1.49 0.20
C GLU A 244 2.89 1.06 -1.16
N VAL A 245 2.38 -0.18 -1.23
CA VAL A 245 1.97 -0.81 -2.49
C VAL A 245 0.57 -0.38 -2.88
N GLY A 246 -0.35 -0.48 -1.90
CA GLY A 246 -1.73 -0.05 -2.06
C GLY A 246 -1.84 1.42 -2.41
N GLY A 247 -0.89 2.23 -1.91
CA GLY A 247 -0.89 3.67 -2.07
C GLY A 247 -0.12 4.15 -3.28
N HIS A 248 1.21 4.15 -3.21
CA HIS A 248 2.05 4.82 -4.20
C HIS A 248 2.01 4.13 -5.57
N ASP A 249 2.22 2.81 -5.63
CA ASP A 249 2.24 2.09 -6.92
C ASP A 249 0.90 2.12 -7.65
N ILE A 250 -0.23 2.12 -6.93
CA ILE A 250 -1.58 2.23 -7.51
C ILE A 250 -1.91 3.68 -7.90
N LEU A 251 -1.55 4.65 -7.05
CA LEU A 251 -1.81 6.06 -7.31
C LEU A 251 -1.10 6.55 -8.58
N HIS A 252 0.10 6.04 -8.85
CA HIS A 252 0.88 6.36 -10.05
C HIS A 252 0.60 5.45 -11.26
N ALA A 253 -0.27 4.44 -11.12
CA ALA A 253 -0.67 3.57 -12.23
C ALA A 253 -1.58 4.28 -13.25
N ASP A 254 -2.33 5.30 -12.82
CA ASP A 254 -3.26 6.09 -13.64
C ASP A 254 -2.76 7.54 -13.80
N THR A 255 -2.46 7.94 -15.04
CA THR A 255 -1.82 9.24 -15.33
C THR A 255 -2.71 10.40 -14.90
N GLY A 256 -2.18 11.27 -14.04
CA GLY A 256 -2.85 12.50 -13.60
C GLY A 256 -3.79 12.33 -12.41
N LEU A 257 -3.94 11.11 -11.87
CA LEU A 257 -4.73 10.86 -10.67
C LEU A 257 -4.22 11.62 -9.42
N PRO A 258 -2.91 11.64 -9.10
CA PRO A 258 -2.40 12.39 -7.94
C PRO A 258 -2.73 13.88 -8.01
N GLU A 259 -2.53 14.52 -9.16
CA GLU A 259 -2.82 15.95 -9.36
C GLU A 259 -4.31 16.26 -9.25
N GLU A 260 -5.15 15.37 -9.78
CA GLU A 260 -6.61 15.51 -9.67
C GLU A 260 -7.05 15.44 -8.21
N LEU A 261 -6.58 14.44 -7.46
CA LEU A 261 -6.90 14.29 -6.03
C LEU A 261 -6.37 15.47 -5.20
N SER A 262 -5.14 15.93 -5.48
CA SER A 262 -4.53 17.10 -4.82
C SER A 262 -5.42 18.34 -4.96
N THR A 263 -5.89 18.59 -6.19
CA THR A 263 -6.77 19.73 -6.49
C THR A 263 -8.09 19.61 -5.75
N VAL A 264 -8.71 18.43 -5.74
CA VAL A 264 -10.00 18.21 -5.08
C VAL A 264 -9.89 18.38 -3.56
N VAL A 265 -8.85 17.85 -2.94
CA VAL A 265 -8.59 18.02 -1.50
C VAL A 265 -8.36 19.49 -1.17
N TYR A 266 -7.53 20.18 -1.95
CA TYR A 266 -7.27 21.61 -1.79
C TYR A 266 -8.57 22.43 -1.84
N ASP A 267 -9.34 22.26 -2.90
CA ASP A 267 -10.56 23.04 -3.15
C ASP A 267 -11.62 22.81 -2.06
N ARG A 268 -11.78 21.57 -1.59
CA ARG A 268 -12.74 21.25 -0.54
C ARG A 268 -12.37 21.91 0.78
N LEU A 269 -11.11 21.79 1.21
CA LEU A 269 -10.63 22.38 2.46
C LEU A 269 -10.65 23.92 2.41
N GLN A 270 -10.27 24.52 1.27
CA GLN A 270 -10.37 25.98 1.08
C GLN A 270 -11.80 26.49 1.24
N LYS A 271 -12.78 25.79 0.65
CA LYS A 271 -14.20 26.18 0.74
C LYS A 271 -14.75 26.17 2.16
N GLN A 272 -14.14 25.39 3.07
CA GLN A 272 -14.52 25.34 4.49
C GLN A 272 -13.65 26.26 5.37
N GLY A 273 -12.83 27.13 4.79
CA GLY A 273 -11.95 28.03 5.54
C GLY A 273 -10.77 27.34 6.21
N LEU A 274 -10.40 26.13 5.77
CA LEU A 274 -9.27 25.35 6.29
C LEU A 274 -8.01 25.53 5.43
N SER A 275 -7.66 26.77 5.08
CA SER A 275 -6.55 27.07 4.14
C SER A 275 -5.20 26.49 4.57
N ALA A 276 -4.93 26.45 5.88
CA ALA A 276 -3.75 25.81 6.47
C ALA A 276 -3.60 24.34 6.04
N PHE A 277 -4.70 23.60 6.14
CA PHE A 277 -4.77 22.18 5.80
C PHE A 277 -4.79 21.96 4.30
N ALA A 278 -5.48 22.84 3.56
CA ALA A 278 -5.58 22.75 2.11
C ALA A 278 -4.20 22.71 1.45
N ASP A 279 -3.33 23.68 1.76
CA ASP A 279 -1.96 23.72 1.25
C ASP A 279 -1.12 22.55 1.79
N TYR A 280 -1.26 22.23 3.07
CA TYR A 280 -0.44 21.23 3.74
C TYR A 280 -0.68 19.81 3.21
N LEU A 281 -1.96 19.39 3.08
CA LEU A 281 -2.35 18.05 2.66
C LEU A 281 -2.31 17.89 1.14
N ALA A 282 -2.67 18.92 0.36
CA ALA A 282 -2.61 18.83 -1.10
C ALA A 282 -1.17 18.63 -1.63
N ARG A 283 -0.16 19.21 -0.96
CA ARG A 283 1.26 18.98 -1.28
C ARG A 283 1.78 17.61 -0.85
N ARG A 284 1.03 16.91 0.00
CA ARG A 284 1.34 15.58 0.52
C ARG A 284 0.30 14.58 0.04
N ILE A 285 -0.27 14.82 -1.15
CA ILE A 285 -1.37 14.01 -1.65
C ILE A 285 -0.93 12.56 -1.84
N ASP A 286 0.33 12.33 -2.21
CA ASP A 286 0.94 11.02 -2.41
C ASP A 286 0.77 10.18 -1.14
N GLU A 287 1.30 10.68 -0.03
CA GLU A 287 1.22 10.08 1.30
C GLU A 287 -0.22 9.96 1.83
N THR A 288 -1.01 11.01 1.64
CA THR A 288 -2.37 11.10 2.18
C THR A 288 -3.32 10.15 1.46
N ALA A 289 -3.21 10.05 0.13
CA ALA A 289 -3.99 9.11 -0.67
C ALA A 289 -3.49 7.67 -0.46
N ALA A 290 -2.19 7.48 -0.27
CA ALA A 290 -1.62 6.19 0.06
C ALA A 290 -2.21 5.59 1.35
N ASP A 291 -2.34 6.39 2.41
CA ASP A 291 -3.04 5.98 3.64
C ASP A 291 -4.48 5.53 3.35
N VAL A 292 -5.24 6.31 2.56
CA VAL A 292 -6.64 5.99 2.22
C VAL A 292 -6.74 4.68 1.43
N LEU A 293 -5.87 4.47 0.44
CA LEU A 293 -5.87 3.27 -0.40
C LEU A 293 -5.54 2.01 0.42
N GLY A 294 -4.56 2.09 1.33
CA GLY A 294 -4.25 1.00 2.25
C GLY A 294 -5.44 0.61 3.13
N LEU A 295 -6.20 1.58 3.60
CA LEU A 295 -7.41 1.37 4.41
C LEU A 295 -8.59 0.82 3.60
N LEU A 296 -8.73 1.20 2.33
CA LEU A 296 -9.72 0.60 1.42
C LEU A 296 -9.43 -0.88 1.19
N ASN A 297 -8.16 -1.27 1.11
CA ASN A 297 -7.71 -2.64 0.86
C ASN A 297 -7.73 -3.54 2.11
N MET A 298 -7.28 -3.05 3.26
CA MET A 298 -7.04 -3.86 4.47
C MET A 298 -8.00 -3.53 5.63
N GLY A 299 -8.91 -2.59 5.42
CA GLY A 299 -9.94 -2.23 6.39
C GLY A 299 -9.39 -1.66 7.70
N PRO A 300 -10.06 -1.89 8.83
CA PRO A 300 -9.70 -1.27 10.11
C PRO A 300 -8.36 -1.73 10.69
N ALA A 301 -7.88 -2.93 10.30
CA ALA A 301 -6.60 -3.46 10.76
C ALA A 301 -5.42 -2.59 10.31
N ALA A 302 -5.48 -2.01 9.11
CA ALA A 302 -4.47 -1.05 8.65
C ALA A 302 -4.48 0.22 9.51
N GLY A 303 -5.65 0.74 9.86
CA GLY A 303 -5.75 1.98 10.65
C GLY A 303 -5.17 1.86 12.05
N ILE A 304 -5.60 0.85 12.81
CA ILE A 304 -5.02 0.59 14.14
C ILE A 304 -3.54 0.15 14.05
N GLY A 305 -3.19 -0.56 12.96
CA GLY A 305 -1.83 -0.98 12.68
C GLY A 305 -0.87 0.20 12.49
N LEU A 306 -1.25 1.19 11.69
CA LEU A 306 -0.50 2.43 11.47
C LEU A 306 -0.29 3.20 12.78
N VAL A 307 -1.33 3.34 13.61
CA VAL A 307 -1.22 4.00 14.91
C VAL A 307 -0.16 3.32 15.79
N GLY A 308 -0.22 1.99 15.93
CA GLY A 308 0.77 1.25 16.69
C GLY A 308 2.17 1.26 16.06
N TYR A 309 2.24 1.23 14.72
CA TYR A 309 3.50 1.27 13.99
C TYR A 309 4.23 2.60 14.17
N PHE A 310 3.56 3.75 14.03
CA PHE A 310 4.18 5.05 14.23
C PHE A 310 4.66 5.27 15.68
N ARG A 311 3.89 4.81 16.67
CA ARG A 311 4.35 4.77 18.07
C ARG A 311 5.62 3.95 18.22
N ALA A 312 5.69 2.79 17.55
CA ALA A 312 6.88 1.95 17.59
C ALA A 312 8.09 2.61 16.92
N VAL A 313 7.91 3.23 15.75
CA VAL A 313 8.98 3.97 15.05
C VAL A 313 9.50 5.12 15.92
N ASP A 314 8.61 5.95 16.46
CA ASP A 314 8.98 7.06 17.36
C ASP A 314 9.79 6.54 18.57
N ALA A 315 9.30 5.51 19.26
CA ALA A 315 10.00 4.91 20.39
C ALA A 315 11.37 4.29 20.01
N SER A 316 11.48 3.70 18.82
CA SER A 316 12.71 3.03 18.37
C SER A 316 13.88 3.99 18.22
N PHE A 317 13.59 5.25 17.89
CA PHE A 317 14.59 6.30 17.68
C PHE A 317 14.63 7.31 18.85
N GLY A 318 14.25 6.87 20.05
CA GLY A 318 14.39 7.65 21.30
C GLY A 318 13.26 8.65 21.56
N GLY A 319 12.20 8.62 20.77
CA GLY A 319 10.97 9.36 21.02
C GLY A 319 10.14 8.77 22.17
N PRO A 320 9.10 9.48 22.61
CA PRO A 320 8.22 9.07 23.70
C PRO A 320 7.30 7.88 23.38
N GLY A 321 7.25 7.40 22.14
CA GLY A 321 6.36 6.34 21.68
C GLY A 321 4.92 6.79 21.48
N ARG A 322 4.73 8.00 20.92
CA ARG A 322 3.41 8.60 20.66
C ARG A 322 3.32 9.11 19.22
N LEU A 323 2.11 9.31 18.70
CA LEU A 323 1.93 9.96 17.41
C LEU A 323 2.49 11.40 17.40
N GLY A 324 3.30 11.73 16.39
CA GLY A 324 3.81 13.07 16.16
C GLY A 324 2.70 14.10 15.95
N ASN A 325 2.71 15.16 16.76
CA ASN A 325 1.76 16.29 16.66
C ASN A 325 2.26 17.44 15.77
N VAL A 326 3.49 17.32 15.25
CA VAL A 326 4.12 18.34 14.42
C VAL A 326 4.38 17.78 13.04
N GLY A 327 3.79 18.40 12.03
CA GLY A 327 4.02 18.07 10.63
C GLY A 327 4.94 19.09 9.99
N ALA A 328 6.24 18.81 9.89
CA ALA A 328 7.20 19.76 9.31
C ALA A 328 6.90 20.02 7.82
N SER A 329 7.14 21.24 7.34
CA SER A 329 6.91 21.61 5.93
C SER A 329 7.84 20.87 4.95
N SER A 330 8.99 20.38 5.43
CA SER A 330 9.98 19.64 4.65
C SER A 330 9.76 18.14 4.66
N ASP A 331 8.95 17.63 5.59
CA ASP A 331 8.60 16.21 5.63
C ASP A 331 7.53 15.93 4.57
N PRO A 332 7.71 14.96 3.66
CA PRO A 332 6.65 14.58 2.73
C PRO A 332 5.42 14.02 3.45
N HIS A 333 5.57 13.43 4.64
CA HIS A 333 4.46 12.83 5.36
C HIS A 333 3.61 13.87 6.11
N PRO A 334 2.29 13.67 6.18
CA PRO A 334 1.46 14.38 7.14
C PRO A 334 1.89 14.04 8.56
N ALA A 335 1.65 14.93 9.53
CA ALA A 335 1.86 14.63 10.94
C ALA A 335 1.11 13.34 11.33
N ASP A 336 1.73 12.45 12.12
CA ASP A 336 1.13 11.15 12.47
C ASP A 336 -0.25 11.29 13.12
N ILE A 337 -0.47 12.35 13.92
CA ILE A 337 -1.78 12.63 14.53
C ILE A 337 -2.86 12.87 13.45
N VAL A 338 -2.51 13.56 12.35
CA VAL A 338 -3.42 13.80 11.22
C VAL A 338 -3.69 12.51 10.48
N ARG A 339 -2.66 11.67 10.26
CA ARG A 339 -2.79 10.34 9.64
C ARG A 339 -3.68 9.42 10.48
N GLY A 340 -3.57 9.47 11.81
CA GLY A 340 -4.43 8.73 12.73
C GLY A 340 -5.92 9.12 12.63
N TYR A 341 -6.22 10.42 12.62
CA TYR A 341 -7.61 10.87 12.41
C TYR A 341 -8.11 10.59 10.99
N LEU A 342 -7.24 10.66 9.98
CA LEU A 342 -7.58 10.24 8.61
C LEU A 342 -7.96 8.76 8.59
N ALA A 343 -7.20 7.91 9.27
CA ALA A 343 -7.48 6.49 9.37
C ALA A 343 -8.86 6.20 9.97
N GLY A 344 -9.19 6.80 11.13
CA GLY A 344 -10.53 6.65 11.71
C GLY A 344 -11.64 7.19 10.79
N SER A 345 -11.37 8.30 10.08
CA SER A 345 -12.33 8.92 9.16
C SER A 345 -12.63 8.07 7.91
N VAL A 346 -11.62 7.39 7.38
CA VAL A 346 -11.78 6.43 6.27
C VAL A 346 -12.50 5.18 6.77
N VAL A 347 -12.08 4.61 7.90
CA VAL A 347 -12.69 3.39 8.47
C VAL A 347 -14.18 3.57 8.71
N LYS A 348 -14.60 4.74 9.23
CA LYS A 348 -16.00 5.10 9.41
C LYS A 348 -16.83 5.04 8.11
N ARG A 349 -16.19 5.18 6.94
CA ARG A 349 -16.82 5.23 5.62
C ARG A 349 -16.76 3.89 4.86
N LEU A 350 -16.10 2.88 5.43
CA LEU A 350 -16.05 1.54 4.83
C LEU A 350 -17.43 0.86 4.92
N ARG A 351 -17.72 -0.06 4.00
CA ARG A 351 -19.05 -0.66 3.82
C ARG A 351 -19.25 -1.93 4.66
N PHE A 352 -18.97 -1.85 5.96
CA PHE A 352 -19.17 -2.97 6.89
C PHE A 352 -19.83 -2.53 8.21
N SER A 353 -20.53 -3.45 8.88
CA SER A 353 -21.44 -3.15 9.99
C SER A 353 -20.76 -2.74 11.29
N GLN A 354 -19.42 -2.87 11.37
CA GLN A 354 -18.62 -2.47 12.55
C GLN A 354 -17.73 -1.26 12.27
N ALA A 355 -17.91 -0.58 11.12
CA ALA A 355 -17.13 0.58 10.70
C ALA A 355 -17.05 1.67 11.78
N GLU A 356 -18.19 2.11 12.31
CA GLU A 356 -18.26 3.14 13.36
C GLU A 356 -17.57 2.73 14.65
N ALA A 357 -17.72 1.47 15.07
CA ALA A 357 -17.11 0.97 16.30
C ALA A 357 -15.57 0.95 16.18
N TRP A 358 -15.06 0.48 15.03
CA TRP A 358 -13.64 0.52 14.74
C TRP A 358 -13.09 1.94 14.59
N ALA A 359 -13.82 2.82 13.90
CA ALA A 359 -13.44 4.21 13.75
C ALA A 359 -13.34 4.92 15.11
N GLN A 360 -14.32 4.72 15.99
CA GLN A 360 -14.29 5.28 17.34
C GLN A 360 -13.10 4.75 18.14
N LEU A 361 -12.83 3.45 18.09
CA LEU A 361 -11.66 2.86 18.73
C LEU A 361 -10.35 3.49 18.23
N ILE A 362 -10.22 3.72 16.91
CA ILE A 362 -9.04 4.38 16.34
C ILE A 362 -8.95 5.83 16.83
N PHE A 363 -10.06 6.58 16.83
CA PHE A 363 -10.07 7.95 17.37
C PHE A 363 -9.66 7.99 18.84
N ASP A 364 -10.19 7.09 19.67
CA ASP A 364 -9.85 6.99 21.08
C ASP A 364 -8.36 6.68 21.28
N GLU A 365 -7.77 5.84 20.44
CA GLU A 365 -6.33 5.60 20.46
C GLU A 365 -5.52 6.82 20.04
N VAL A 366 -5.92 7.53 18.99
CA VAL A 366 -5.25 8.74 18.49
C VAL A 366 -5.33 9.87 19.52
N ASP A 367 -6.48 10.05 20.17
CA ASP A 367 -6.73 11.08 21.18
C ASP A 367 -5.79 10.95 22.41
N LYS A 368 -5.27 9.75 22.70
CA LYS A 368 -4.27 9.56 23.77
C LYS A 368 -2.96 10.30 23.52
N ASP A 369 -2.62 10.54 22.27
CA ASP A 369 -1.37 11.18 21.85
C ASP A 369 -1.55 12.64 21.45
N LEU A 370 -2.81 13.12 21.38
CA LEU A 370 -3.12 14.50 21.01
C LEU A 370 -2.62 15.48 22.08
N SER A 371 -1.76 16.41 21.66
CA SER A 371 -1.25 17.51 22.48
C SER A 371 -1.61 18.84 21.81
N PRO A 372 -2.71 19.51 22.22
CA PRO A 372 -3.16 20.76 21.59
C PRO A 372 -2.10 21.87 21.60
N ALA A 373 -1.22 21.88 22.60
CA ALA A 373 -0.13 22.85 22.72
C ALA A 373 0.98 22.64 21.68
N GLU A 374 1.19 21.40 21.23
CA GLU A 374 2.23 21.03 20.28
C GLU A 374 1.72 21.01 18.83
N LEU A 375 0.40 20.96 18.65
CA LEU A 375 -0.24 20.69 17.37
C LEU A 375 0.04 21.77 16.31
N ARG A 376 0.86 21.41 15.31
CA ARG A 376 1.36 22.33 14.29
C ARG A 376 1.51 21.67 12.93
N LEU A 377 1.07 22.38 11.88
CA LEU A 377 1.27 21.99 10.49
C LEU A 377 2.13 23.05 9.80
N GLY A 378 3.36 22.68 9.46
CA GLY A 378 4.40 23.61 9.07
C GLY A 378 4.66 24.67 10.15
N ALA A 379 4.48 25.94 9.79
CA ALA A 379 4.63 27.06 10.72
C ALA A 379 3.33 27.40 11.49
N GLN A 380 2.20 26.77 11.16
CA GLN A 380 0.89 27.19 11.66
C GLN A 380 0.44 26.32 12.83
N HIS A 381 -0.03 26.96 13.89
CA HIS A 381 -0.78 26.29 14.95
C HIS A 381 -2.20 26.00 14.46
N VAL A 382 -2.70 24.80 14.75
CA VAL A 382 -4.05 24.37 14.40
C VAL A 382 -4.73 23.79 15.62
N THR A 383 -6.06 23.75 15.60
CA THR A 383 -6.85 23.18 16.69
C THR A 383 -7.17 21.70 16.44
N PRO A 384 -7.39 20.91 17.50
CA PRO A 384 -7.86 19.53 17.36
C PRO A 384 -9.14 19.40 16.52
N GLU A 385 -10.08 20.34 16.65
CA GLU A 385 -11.33 20.37 15.89
C GLU A 385 -11.07 20.53 14.39
N GLN A 386 -10.15 21.42 14.02
CA GLN A 386 -9.76 21.59 12.62
C GLN A 386 -9.06 20.35 12.06
N VAL A 387 -8.22 19.67 12.85
CA VAL A 387 -7.59 18.41 12.43
C VAL A 387 -8.64 17.36 12.14
N ARG A 388 -9.55 17.09 13.08
CA ARG A 388 -10.63 16.10 12.91
C ARG A 388 -11.51 16.43 11.71
N MET A 389 -11.92 17.70 11.56
CA MET A 389 -12.73 18.15 10.44
C MET A 389 -11.99 18.00 9.10
N SER A 390 -10.71 18.36 9.04
CA SER A 390 -9.91 18.21 7.83
C SER A 390 -9.75 16.74 7.41
N ALA A 391 -9.47 15.86 8.36
CA ALA A 391 -9.32 14.43 8.14
C ALA A 391 -10.61 13.81 7.58
N ASP A 392 -11.76 14.17 8.15
CA ASP A 392 -13.08 13.72 7.68
C ASP A 392 -13.36 14.16 6.24
N MET A 393 -13.05 15.41 5.92
CA MET A 393 -13.23 15.97 4.58
C MET A 393 -12.28 15.37 3.55
N VAL A 394 -11.03 15.12 3.94
CA VAL A 394 -10.00 14.54 3.05
C VAL A 394 -10.31 13.08 2.76
N ALA A 395 -10.72 12.30 3.77
CA ALA A 395 -11.20 10.93 3.59
C ALA A 395 -12.35 10.91 2.57
N ASP A 396 -13.37 11.76 2.78
CA ASP A 396 -14.50 11.86 1.85
C ASP A 396 -14.07 12.28 0.44
N ALA A 397 -13.16 13.25 0.34
CA ALA A 397 -12.65 13.74 -0.93
C ALA A 397 -11.98 12.64 -1.75
N ILE A 398 -11.05 11.91 -1.15
CA ILE A 398 -10.25 10.90 -1.84
C ILE A 398 -11.11 9.67 -2.16
N MET A 399 -11.92 9.21 -1.20
CA MET A 399 -12.73 8.00 -1.37
C MET A 399 -13.83 8.16 -2.42
N THR A 400 -14.51 9.31 -2.44
CA THR A 400 -15.77 9.48 -3.19
C THR A 400 -15.65 10.31 -4.46
N HIS A 401 -14.52 11.00 -4.67
CA HIS A 401 -14.32 11.79 -5.88
C HIS A 401 -14.31 10.90 -7.12
N ARG A 402 -15.14 11.26 -8.09
CA ARG A 402 -15.24 10.59 -9.38
C ARG A 402 -14.16 11.13 -10.31
N ALA A 403 -13.00 10.49 -10.26
CA ALA A 403 -11.81 10.95 -10.97
C ALA A 403 -11.94 10.73 -12.48
N LYS A 404 -11.47 11.68 -13.29
CA LYS A 404 -11.43 11.51 -14.74
C LYS A 404 -10.43 10.44 -15.15
N ALA A 405 -9.30 10.37 -14.44
CA ALA A 405 -8.29 9.32 -14.64
C ALA A 405 -8.88 7.91 -14.46
N LEU A 406 -9.96 7.78 -13.68
CA LEU A 406 -10.66 6.53 -13.41
C LEU A 406 -12.01 6.43 -14.13
N GLU A 407 -12.15 7.05 -15.31
CA GLU A 407 -13.38 7.03 -16.14
C GLU A 407 -14.65 7.49 -15.39
N GLY A 408 -14.48 8.39 -14.43
CA GLY A 408 -15.56 8.93 -13.60
C GLY A 408 -16.02 8.00 -12.46
N GLN A 409 -15.23 6.97 -12.13
CA GLN A 409 -15.37 6.19 -10.91
C GLN A 409 -14.52 6.77 -9.78
N SER A 410 -14.82 6.36 -8.55
CA SER A 410 -14.06 6.76 -7.36
C SER A 410 -13.19 5.60 -6.85
N LEU A 411 -12.19 5.91 -6.03
CA LEU A 411 -11.36 4.86 -5.43
C LEU A 411 -12.18 3.89 -4.58
N ALA A 412 -13.12 4.40 -3.78
CA ALA A 412 -14.02 3.57 -2.98
C ALA A 412 -15.07 2.78 -3.80
N TRP A 413 -15.18 3.06 -5.11
CA TRP A 413 -15.99 2.26 -6.03
C TRP A 413 -15.21 1.03 -6.50
N ILE A 414 -13.93 1.23 -6.84
CA ILE A 414 -13.03 0.16 -7.30
C ILE A 414 -12.78 -0.82 -6.15
N GLN A 415 -12.38 -0.31 -4.98
CA GLN A 415 -12.08 -1.13 -3.81
C GLN A 415 -12.74 -0.55 -2.56
N ASN A 416 -13.35 -1.40 -1.76
CA ASN A 416 -13.89 -1.04 -0.46
C ASN A 416 -14.02 -2.27 0.42
N TRP A 417 -13.56 -2.17 1.65
CA TRP A 417 -13.71 -3.21 2.67
C TRP A 417 -15.17 -3.36 3.14
N ARG A 418 -15.69 -4.60 3.10
CA ARG A 418 -17.10 -4.94 3.33
C ARG A 418 -17.28 -5.96 4.45
N ASN A 419 -18.55 -6.25 4.75
CA ASN A 419 -18.94 -7.27 5.72
C ASN A 419 -18.35 -8.65 5.42
N HIS A 420 -18.23 -9.03 4.14
CA HIS A 420 -17.70 -10.34 3.79
C HIS A 420 -16.20 -10.43 4.11
N ASP A 421 -15.44 -9.35 3.94
CA ASP A 421 -14.02 -9.26 4.32
C ASP A 421 -13.84 -9.44 5.83
N GLU A 422 -14.63 -8.73 6.65
CA GLU A 422 -14.60 -8.91 8.11
C GLU A 422 -14.97 -10.33 8.54
N GLN A 423 -15.95 -10.95 7.88
CA GLN A 423 -16.29 -12.34 8.16
C GLN A 423 -15.11 -13.28 7.88
N ARG A 424 -14.37 -13.07 6.78
CA ARG A 424 -13.15 -13.83 6.46
C ARG A 424 -12.06 -13.57 7.50
N VAL A 425 -11.84 -12.31 7.89
CA VAL A 425 -10.88 -11.94 8.95
C VAL A 425 -11.20 -12.67 10.25
N GLN A 426 -12.46 -12.70 10.70
CA GLN A 426 -12.82 -13.41 11.94
C GLN A 426 -12.61 -14.95 11.83
N GLN A 427 -12.83 -15.55 10.66
CA GLN A 427 -12.56 -16.97 10.43
C GLN A 427 -11.06 -17.26 10.50
N LEU A 428 -10.23 -16.44 9.84
CA LEU A 428 -8.78 -16.56 9.80
C LEU A 428 -8.14 -16.27 11.18
N ARG A 429 -8.62 -15.26 11.89
CA ARG A 429 -8.18 -14.88 13.23
C ARG A 429 -8.20 -16.07 14.19
N ARG A 430 -9.30 -16.83 14.20
CA ARG A 430 -9.42 -18.03 15.06
C ARG A 430 -8.34 -19.08 14.74
N ARG A 431 -8.01 -19.25 13.46
CA ARG A 431 -6.97 -20.19 13.00
C ARG A 431 -5.56 -19.69 13.32
N LEU A 432 -5.31 -18.40 13.21
CA LEU A 432 -4.02 -17.80 13.58
C LEU A 432 -3.79 -17.87 15.10
N ALA A 433 -4.84 -17.70 15.91
CA ALA A 433 -4.74 -17.81 17.36
C ALA A 433 -4.54 -19.25 17.85
N THR A 434 -5.30 -20.22 17.31
CA THR A 434 -5.38 -21.58 17.88
C THR A 434 -4.77 -22.68 17.01
N GLY A 435 -4.65 -22.48 15.70
CA GLY A 435 -4.33 -23.52 14.72
C GLY A 435 -2.84 -23.67 14.36
N VAL A 436 -2.56 -24.36 13.25
CA VAL A 436 -1.18 -24.62 12.77
C VAL A 436 -0.68 -23.60 11.73
N GLY A 437 -1.51 -22.61 11.34
CA GLY A 437 -1.16 -21.64 10.29
C GLY A 437 -1.29 -22.22 8.88
N SER A 438 -2.36 -22.98 8.60
CA SER A 438 -2.66 -23.51 7.26
C SER A 438 -4.05 -23.12 6.77
N LEU A 439 -4.15 -22.82 5.47
CA LEU A 439 -5.41 -22.53 4.79
C LEU A 439 -6.07 -23.84 4.33
N THR A 440 -7.32 -24.05 4.75
CA THR A 440 -8.16 -25.11 4.18
C THR A 440 -8.63 -24.70 2.79
N GLU A 441 -8.93 -25.66 1.92
CA GLU A 441 -9.43 -25.38 0.56
C GLU A 441 -10.69 -24.49 0.58
N GLU A 442 -11.62 -24.76 1.51
CA GLU A 442 -12.83 -23.96 1.72
C GLU A 442 -12.54 -22.48 2.03
N LEU A 443 -11.46 -22.20 2.79
CA LEU A 443 -11.08 -20.84 3.13
C LEU A 443 -10.21 -20.20 2.06
N ALA A 444 -9.45 -20.98 1.29
CA ALA A 444 -8.62 -20.43 0.23
C ALA A 444 -9.45 -19.75 -0.88
N SER A 445 -10.70 -20.19 -1.08
CA SER A 445 -11.63 -19.57 -2.03
C SER A 445 -12.22 -18.28 -1.47
N GLY A 446 -11.98 -17.16 -2.16
CA GLY A 446 -12.47 -15.83 -1.74
C GLY A 446 -11.74 -15.28 -0.51
N THR A 447 -10.52 -15.75 -0.26
CA THR A 447 -9.59 -15.12 0.69
C THR A 447 -8.42 -14.49 -0.06
N TYR A 448 -8.17 -13.26 0.31
CA TYR A 448 -7.11 -12.38 -0.17
C TYR A 448 -6.01 -12.27 0.88
N ALA A 449 -4.79 -11.96 0.46
CA ALA A 449 -3.64 -11.83 1.37
C ALA A 449 -3.86 -10.71 2.40
N ALA A 450 -4.53 -9.63 1.99
CA ALA A 450 -5.01 -8.56 2.86
C ALA A 450 -5.86 -9.08 4.02
N HIS A 451 -6.73 -10.08 3.80
CA HIS A 451 -7.50 -10.71 4.87
C HIS A 451 -6.62 -11.45 5.88
N VAL A 452 -5.57 -12.13 5.41
CA VAL A 452 -4.65 -12.89 6.28
C VAL A 452 -3.84 -11.95 7.15
N VAL A 453 -3.34 -10.84 6.60
CA VAL A 453 -2.62 -9.81 7.36
C VAL A 453 -3.56 -9.12 8.36
N ALA A 454 -4.75 -8.69 7.93
CA ALA A 454 -5.74 -8.09 8.82
C ALA A 454 -6.12 -9.05 9.97
N ALA A 455 -6.32 -10.34 9.67
CA ALA A 455 -6.55 -11.35 10.69
C ALA A 455 -5.36 -11.55 11.64
N GLY A 456 -4.12 -11.45 11.13
CA GLY A 456 -2.91 -11.47 11.94
C GLY A 456 -2.90 -10.33 12.94
N VAL A 457 -3.14 -9.10 12.48
CA VAL A 457 -3.20 -7.89 13.32
C VAL A 457 -4.29 -8.04 14.38
N VAL A 458 -5.54 -8.33 13.98
CA VAL A 458 -6.67 -8.46 14.93
C VAL A 458 -6.46 -9.63 15.90
N ALA A 459 -5.79 -10.71 15.48
CA ALA A 459 -5.38 -11.78 16.39
C ALA A 459 -4.33 -11.27 17.40
N GLY A 460 -3.29 -10.56 16.94
CA GLY A 460 -2.22 -10.05 17.78
C GLY A 460 -2.69 -9.03 18.82
N LEU A 461 -3.68 -8.21 18.48
CA LEU A 461 -4.27 -7.18 19.34
C LEU A 461 -5.08 -7.74 20.53
N ALA A 462 -5.59 -8.96 20.42
CA ALA A 462 -6.42 -9.56 21.46
C ALA A 462 -5.62 -9.91 22.72
N GLU A 463 -6.22 -9.74 23.90
CA GLU A 463 -5.57 -10.00 25.19
C GLU A 463 -4.94 -11.39 25.27
N GLY A 464 -3.73 -11.46 25.83
CA GLY A 464 -3.01 -12.72 26.06
C GLY A 464 -2.44 -13.37 24.79
N SER A 465 -2.53 -12.70 23.64
CA SER A 465 -2.05 -13.26 22.37
C SER A 465 -0.53 -13.28 22.29
N ASP A 466 -0.01 -14.41 21.79
CA ASP A 466 1.40 -14.57 21.42
C ASP A 466 1.61 -14.00 20.01
N VAL A 467 1.98 -12.71 19.95
CA VAL A 467 2.16 -11.95 18.70
C VAL A 467 3.14 -12.65 17.77
N ARG A 468 4.24 -13.18 18.32
CA ARG A 468 5.28 -13.84 17.53
C ARG A 468 4.75 -15.10 16.86
N LYS A 469 4.05 -15.94 17.63
CA LYS A 469 3.45 -17.16 17.09
C LYS A 469 2.38 -16.88 16.04
N ILE A 470 1.59 -15.82 16.23
CA ILE A 470 0.60 -15.36 15.24
C ILE A 470 1.30 -14.91 13.97
N PHE A 471 2.35 -14.11 14.08
CA PHE A 471 3.17 -13.66 12.96
C PHE A 471 3.74 -14.82 12.15
N ASP A 472 4.39 -15.79 12.81
CA ASP A 472 4.96 -16.96 12.13
C ASP A 472 3.87 -17.81 11.41
N ARG A 473 2.65 -17.87 11.96
CA ARG A 473 1.52 -18.56 11.33
C ARG A 473 0.96 -17.78 10.14
N MET A 474 0.93 -16.45 10.22
CA MET A 474 0.53 -15.55 9.15
C MET A 474 1.46 -15.74 7.94
N LEU A 475 2.79 -15.70 8.14
CA LEU A 475 3.77 -15.92 7.07
C LEU A 475 3.59 -17.28 6.40
N ARG A 476 3.35 -18.35 7.16
CA ARG A 476 3.10 -19.68 6.59
C ARG A 476 1.81 -19.75 5.75
N MET A 477 0.75 -19.06 6.16
CA MET A 477 -0.48 -18.99 5.37
C MET A 477 -0.26 -18.21 4.07
N LEU A 478 0.38 -17.04 4.15
CA LEU A 478 0.69 -16.22 2.97
C LEU A 478 1.61 -16.95 1.99
N LYS A 479 2.63 -17.66 2.49
CA LYS A 479 3.48 -18.53 1.68
C LYS A 479 2.68 -19.60 0.92
N GLN A 480 1.68 -20.23 1.57
CA GLN A 480 0.82 -21.21 0.91
C GLN A 480 -0.07 -20.58 -0.17
N MET A 481 -0.44 -19.31 -0.01
CA MET A 481 -1.17 -18.55 -1.03
C MET A 481 -0.25 -18.25 -2.22
N HIS A 482 0.97 -17.78 -1.96
CA HIS A 482 2.00 -17.54 -2.98
C HIS A 482 2.27 -18.79 -3.83
N ASP A 483 2.43 -19.96 -3.20
CA ASP A 483 2.67 -21.23 -3.88
C ASP A 483 1.54 -21.64 -4.84
N ARG A 484 0.35 -21.06 -4.67
CA ARG A 484 -0.83 -21.29 -5.50
C ARG A 484 -1.13 -20.08 -6.41
N ASN A 485 -0.34 -19.02 -6.34
CA ASN A 485 -0.59 -17.79 -7.06
C ASN A 485 -0.29 -17.99 -8.55
N PRO A 486 -1.31 -17.88 -9.42
CA PRO A 486 -1.15 -18.14 -10.85
C PRO A 486 -0.22 -17.16 -11.57
N ALA A 487 0.07 -15.98 -11.00
CA ALA A 487 1.05 -15.03 -11.55
C ALA A 487 2.49 -15.54 -11.46
N TRP A 488 2.78 -16.31 -10.41
CA TRP A 488 4.08 -16.94 -10.15
C TRP A 488 4.19 -18.33 -10.79
N GLY A 489 3.05 -18.97 -11.08
CA GLY A 489 2.96 -20.14 -11.94
C GLY A 489 1.77 -21.05 -11.58
N PRO A 490 1.39 -21.99 -12.46
CA PRO A 490 1.92 -22.24 -13.79
C PRO A 490 1.25 -21.42 -14.90
N LEU A 491 0.26 -20.58 -14.59
CA LEU A 491 -0.57 -19.92 -15.61
C LEU A 491 0.04 -18.61 -16.15
N PHE A 492 0.86 -17.94 -15.34
CA PHE A 492 1.54 -16.69 -15.69
C PHE A 492 0.55 -15.60 -16.17
N ILE A 493 -0.51 -15.41 -15.38
CA ILE A 493 -1.46 -14.30 -15.54
C ILE A 493 -0.98 -13.08 -14.74
N ARG A 494 -1.35 -11.87 -15.16
CA ARG A 494 -0.87 -10.63 -14.52
C ARG A 494 -1.42 -10.46 -13.11
N HIS A 495 -2.73 -10.65 -12.98
CA HIS A 495 -3.44 -10.53 -11.72
C HIS A 495 -4.28 -11.78 -11.48
N ARG A 496 -4.45 -12.20 -10.23
CA ARG A 496 -5.30 -13.34 -9.90
C ARG A 496 -6.76 -13.01 -10.22
N GLY A 497 -7.18 -11.77 -9.97
CA GLY A 497 -8.49 -11.23 -10.34
C GLY A 497 -8.76 -11.20 -11.85
N ASP A 498 -7.78 -11.43 -12.72
CA ASP A 498 -8.03 -11.52 -14.17
C ASP A 498 -8.66 -12.86 -14.60
N VAL A 499 -8.64 -13.89 -13.76
CA VAL A 499 -9.30 -15.18 -14.02
C VAL A 499 -10.76 -15.10 -13.62
N VAL A 500 -11.53 -14.29 -14.34
CA VAL A 500 -12.98 -14.22 -14.18
C VAL A 500 -13.65 -15.10 -15.24
N PRO A 501 -14.54 -16.05 -14.86
CA PRO A 501 -15.35 -16.75 -15.83
C PRO A 501 -16.19 -15.74 -16.63
N ARG A 502 -15.91 -15.62 -17.95
CA ARG A 502 -16.65 -14.86 -18.99
C ARG A 502 -16.20 -13.42 -19.30
N PHE A 503 -15.03 -12.95 -18.85
CA PHE A 503 -14.46 -11.70 -19.35
C PHE A 503 -13.05 -11.91 -19.93
N HIS A 504 -12.84 -11.45 -21.16
CA HIS A 504 -11.53 -11.42 -21.81
C HIS A 504 -11.18 -9.96 -22.06
N TYR A 505 -10.17 -9.43 -21.35
CA TYR A 505 -9.51 -8.20 -21.75
C TYR A 505 -8.60 -8.54 -22.93
N PRO A 506 -8.91 -8.13 -24.18
CA PRO A 506 -7.92 -8.24 -25.24
C PRO A 506 -6.70 -7.42 -24.82
N LEU A 507 -5.53 -8.05 -24.82
CA LEU A 507 -4.25 -7.37 -24.68
C LEU A 507 -4.28 -6.12 -25.56
N SER A 508 -4.14 -4.95 -24.94
CA SER A 508 -3.95 -3.72 -25.69
C SER A 508 -2.74 -3.93 -26.59
N ALA A 509 -2.97 -3.97 -27.91
CA ALA A 509 -1.88 -3.96 -28.87
C ALA A 509 -1.08 -2.68 -28.57
N ARG A 510 0.18 -2.84 -28.14
CA ARG A 510 1.09 -1.73 -27.84
C ARG A 510 0.94 -0.69 -28.96
N LYS A 511 0.57 0.54 -28.59
CA LYS A 511 0.79 1.69 -29.48
C LYS A 511 2.30 1.88 -29.51
N THR A 512 2.95 1.25 -30.49
CA THR A 512 4.36 1.46 -30.83
C THR A 512 4.61 2.88 -31.26
#